data_AF-A0A4U3B0G2-F1
#
_entry.id   AF-A0A4U3B0G2-F1
#
_cell.length_a   1.000
_cell.length_b   1.000
_cell.length_c   1.000
_cell.angle_alpha   90.00
_cell.angle_beta   90.00
_cell.angle_gamma   90.00
#
_symmetry.space_group_name_H-M   'P 1'
#
loop_
_entity.id
_entity.type
_entity.pdbx_description
1 polymer ?
#
loop_
_entity_poly.entity_id
_entity_poly.type
_entity_poly.pdbx_seq_one_letter_code
_entity_poly.pdbx_strand_id
1 'polypeptide(L)'
;YRISFKNTVENGKLTEVKVEDEIPAGLEYVENSLKAEGSKPGPVELKVENGKVMAKYPAITDTKERSIAFKVKVKEEAEIGKKIVNKAIVVDTTNEPEKPHVVITPQYKDGKIIAQKVANNHKPKLGEEVEYRISFK
;
A
#
# COMPACT_ATOMS: atom_id res chain seq x y z
N TYR A 1 -0.36 0.75 -4.56
CA TYR A 1 -0.88 -0.27 -5.49
C TYR A 1 -1.07 0.31 -6.88
N ARG A 2 -1.00 -0.56 -7.89
CA ARG A 2 -1.35 -0.26 -9.29
C ARG A 2 -2.16 -1.44 -9.82
N ILE A 3 -3.33 -1.16 -10.40
CA ILE A 3 -4.19 -2.15 -11.03
C ILE A 3 -4.18 -1.84 -12.52
N SER A 4 -3.70 -2.78 -13.33
CA SER A 4 -3.58 -2.63 -14.78
C SER A 4 -4.53 -3.58 -15.51
N PHE A 5 -5.06 -3.13 -16.64
CA PHE A 5 -5.88 -3.94 -17.53
C PHE A 5 -5.70 -3.50 -18.98
N LYS A 6 -6.02 -4.41 -19.91
CA LYS A 6 -6.05 -4.14 -21.34
C LYS A 6 -7.09 -5.03 -22.02
N ASN A 7 -7.65 -4.56 -23.12
CA ASN A 7 -8.35 -5.44 -24.04
C ASN A 7 -7.32 -6.36 -24.73
N THR A 8 -7.59 -7.66 -24.76
CA THR A 8 -6.72 -8.68 -25.34
C THR A 8 -7.13 -9.09 -26.75
N VAL A 9 -8.33 -8.69 -27.20
CA VAL A 9 -8.88 -9.07 -28.50
C VAL A 9 -8.68 -7.93 -29.50
N GLU A 10 -7.91 -8.20 -30.56
CA GLU A 10 -7.73 -7.26 -31.67
C GLU A 10 -9.07 -6.98 -32.36
N ASN A 11 -9.36 -5.70 -32.63
CA ASN A 11 -10.67 -5.21 -33.09
C ASN A 11 -11.86 -5.57 -32.16
N GLY A 12 -11.59 -6.07 -30.96
CA GLY A 12 -12.58 -6.29 -29.91
C GLY A 12 -13.03 -4.95 -29.30
N LYS A 13 -14.24 -4.94 -28.74
CA LYS A 13 -14.80 -3.77 -28.06
C LYS A 13 -15.25 -4.12 -26.65
N LEU A 14 -14.62 -3.50 -25.67
CA LEU A 14 -15.16 -3.41 -24.31
C LEU A 14 -16.10 -2.21 -24.29
N THR A 15 -17.36 -2.42 -23.92
CA THR A 15 -18.39 -1.34 -23.87
C THR A 15 -18.18 -0.43 -22.66
N GLU A 16 -17.80 -1.03 -21.54
CA GLU A 16 -17.56 -0.39 -20.25
C GLU A 16 -16.65 -1.31 -19.44
N VAL A 17 -15.73 -0.74 -18.68
CA VAL A 17 -14.90 -1.50 -17.73
C VAL A 17 -15.03 -0.87 -16.35
N LYS A 18 -15.34 -1.68 -15.35
CA LYS A 18 -15.36 -1.28 -13.94
C LYS A 18 -14.18 -1.90 -13.22
N VAL A 19 -13.51 -1.08 -12.42
CA VAL A 19 -12.42 -1.50 -11.54
C VAL A 19 -12.83 -1.17 -10.12
N GLU A 20 -12.76 -2.16 -9.24
CA GLU A 20 -13.09 -2.04 -7.83
C GLU A 20 -11.98 -2.67 -6.99
N ASP A 21 -11.58 -2.01 -5.92
CA ASP A 21 -10.60 -2.54 -4.96
C ASP A 21 -10.99 -2.11 -3.55
N GLU A 22 -11.29 -3.09 -2.71
CA GLU A 22 -11.62 -2.85 -1.30
C GLU A 22 -10.34 -2.90 -0.48
N ILE A 23 -10.03 -1.78 0.19
CA ILE A 23 -8.80 -1.67 0.96
C ILE A 23 -8.92 -2.57 2.19
N PRO A 24 -8.05 -3.60 2.33
CA PRO A 24 -8.18 -4.58 3.39
C PRO A 24 -7.83 -3.99 4.76
N ALA A 25 -8.29 -4.67 5.81
CA ALA A 25 -7.91 -4.34 7.19
C ALA A 25 -6.39 -4.32 7.38
N GLY A 26 -5.92 -3.43 8.25
CA GLY A 26 -4.48 -3.16 8.44
C GLY A 26 -3.89 -2.17 7.44
N LEU A 27 -4.67 -1.70 6.45
CA LEU A 27 -4.29 -0.63 5.53
C LEU A 27 -5.21 0.58 5.65
N GLU A 28 -4.67 1.75 5.29
CA GLU A 28 -5.35 3.03 5.23
C GLU A 28 -5.04 3.72 3.91
N TYR A 29 -6.06 4.28 3.24
CA TYR A 29 -5.86 5.04 2.00
C TYR A 29 -5.08 6.33 2.27
N VAL A 30 -4.13 6.67 1.39
CA VAL A 30 -3.48 7.98 1.42
C VAL A 30 -4.30 8.93 0.55
N GLU A 31 -4.89 9.95 1.16
CA GLU A 31 -5.68 10.95 0.45
C GLU A 31 -4.93 11.57 -0.74
N ASN A 32 -5.68 11.92 -1.79
CA ASN A 32 -5.18 12.51 -3.03
C ASN A 32 -4.12 11.68 -3.78
N SER A 33 -3.96 10.39 -3.46
CA SER A 33 -2.99 9.52 -4.13
C SER A 33 -3.55 8.78 -5.34
N LEU A 34 -4.88 8.68 -5.46
CA LEU A 34 -5.57 8.02 -6.56
C LEU A 34 -5.39 8.78 -7.87
N LYS A 35 -4.90 8.09 -8.89
CA LYS A 35 -4.74 8.62 -10.25
C LYS A 35 -4.96 7.53 -11.30
N ALA A 36 -5.39 7.94 -12.49
CA ALA A 36 -5.43 7.08 -13.66
C ALA A 36 -4.21 7.32 -14.56
N GLU A 37 -3.68 6.25 -15.13
CA GLU A 37 -2.50 6.26 -16.00
C GLU A 37 -2.77 5.40 -17.25
N GLY A 38 -2.08 5.70 -18.36
CA GLY A 38 -2.18 4.94 -19.61
C GLY A 38 -2.89 5.67 -20.74
N SER A 39 -3.36 4.90 -21.73
CA SER A 39 -3.93 5.44 -22.96
C SER A 39 -5.36 5.96 -22.78
N LYS A 40 -5.75 6.99 -23.54
CA LYS A 40 -7.15 7.45 -23.61
C LYS A 40 -8.05 6.35 -24.21
N PRO A 41 -9.34 6.26 -23.82
CA PRO A 41 -10.01 7.12 -22.86
C PRO A 41 -9.57 6.84 -21.42
N GLY A 42 -9.54 7.90 -20.61
CA GLY A 42 -9.43 7.78 -19.15
C GLY A 42 -10.78 7.42 -18.53
N PRO A 43 -10.82 7.22 -17.20
CA PRO A 43 -12.06 6.91 -16.52
C PRO A 43 -13.01 8.11 -16.52
N VAL A 44 -14.31 7.83 -16.65
CA VAL A 44 -15.39 8.81 -16.46
C VAL A 44 -15.76 8.98 -14.98
N GLU A 45 -15.41 7.99 -14.15
CA GLU A 45 -15.56 8.03 -12.71
C GLU A 45 -14.29 7.47 -12.07
N LEU A 46 -13.71 8.20 -11.12
CA LEU A 46 -12.52 7.79 -10.38
C LEU A 46 -12.63 8.36 -8.97
N LYS A 47 -12.91 7.49 -7.99
CA LYS A 47 -13.16 7.93 -6.61
C LYS A 47 -12.78 6.87 -5.59
N VAL A 48 -12.66 7.31 -4.34
CA VAL A 48 -12.60 6.43 -3.17
C VAL A 48 -13.80 6.73 -2.30
N GLU A 49 -14.57 5.71 -1.95
CA GLU A 49 -15.78 5.85 -1.14
C GLU A 49 -15.90 4.63 -0.22
N ASN A 50 -16.17 4.84 1.06
CA ASN A 50 -16.33 3.75 2.05
C ASN A 50 -15.16 2.74 2.07
N GLY A 51 -13.92 3.22 1.94
CA GLY A 51 -12.73 2.36 1.92
C GLY A 51 -12.54 1.56 0.62
N LYS A 52 -13.32 1.85 -0.42
CA LYS A 52 -13.27 1.19 -1.72
C LYS A 52 -12.81 2.15 -2.81
N VAL A 53 -11.78 1.76 -3.54
CA VAL A 53 -11.32 2.45 -4.76
C VAL A 53 -12.19 1.98 -5.91
N MET A 54 -12.73 2.92 -6.68
CA MET A 54 -13.60 2.65 -7.81
C MET A 54 -13.17 3.46 -9.03
N ALA A 55 -13.12 2.80 -10.18
CA ALA A 55 -12.94 3.46 -11.47
C ALA A 55 -13.88 2.88 -12.52
N LYS A 56 -14.39 3.75 -13.39
CA LYS A 56 -15.27 3.38 -14.50
C LYS A 56 -14.73 3.94 -15.79
N TYR A 57 -14.42 3.06 -16.74
CA TYR A 57 -13.94 3.42 -18.07
C TYR A 57 -15.07 3.27 -19.10
N PRO A 58 -15.15 4.20 -20.07
CA PRO A 58 -16.09 4.09 -21.18
C PRO A 58 -15.59 3.03 -22.17
N ALA A 59 -16.17 3.00 -23.37
CA ALA A 59 -15.81 2.02 -24.38
C ALA A 59 -14.32 2.07 -24.77
N ILE A 60 -13.70 0.89 -24.87
CA ILE A 60 -12.30 0.69 -25.25
C ILE A 60 -12.26 -0.29 -26.42
N THR A 61 -11.61 0.12 -27.51
CA THR A 61 -11.49 -0.68 -28.75
C THR A 61 -10.05 -1.00 -29.13
N ASP A 62 -9.08 -0.32 -28.52
CA ASP A 62 -7.66 -0.65 -28.68
C ASP A 62 -7.23 -1.75 -27.70
N THR A 63 -6.00 -2.25 -27.88
CA THR A 63 -5.34 -3.25 -27.01
C THR A 63 -4.32 -2.62 -26.05
N LYS A 64 -4.37 -1.29 -25.87
CA LYS A 64 -3.41 -0.56 -25.05
C LYS A 64 -3.74 -0.70 -23.56
N GLU A 65 -2.71 -0.69 -22.73
CA GLU A 65 -2.86 -0.80 -21.29
C GLU A 65 -3.35 0.51 -20.65
N ARG A 66 -4.19 0.33 -19.64
CA ARG A 66 -4.69 1.36 -18.73
C ARG A 66 -4.48 0.88 -17.30
N SER A 67 -4.28 1.81 -16.39
CA SER A 67 -4.15 1.47 -14.98
C SER A 67 -4.70 2.57 -14.07
N ILE A 68 -5.03 2.18 -12.85
CA ILE A 68 -5.21 3.10 -11.73
C ILE A 68 -4.14 2.83 -10.69
N ALA A 69 -3.63 3.88 -10.08
CA ALA A 69 -2.61 3.81 -9.05
C ALA A 69 -3.05 4.62 -7.83
N PHE A 70 -2.82 4.07 -6.65
CA PHE A 70 -3.10 4.71 -5.37
C PHE A 70 -2.09 4.27 -4.31
N LYS A 71 -1.94 5.06 -3.25
CA LYS A 71 -1.07 4.75 -2.12
C LYS A 71 -1.91 4.36 -0.91
N VAL A 72 -1.31 3.50 -0.09
CA VAL A 72 -1.84 3.12 1.22
C VAL A 72 -0.74 3.27 2.26
N LYS A 73 -1.14 3.43 3.52
CA LYS A 73 -0.29 3.34 4.70
C LYS A 73 -0.64 2.05 5.44
N VAL A 74 0.37 1.34 5.93
CA VAL A 74 0.16 0.22 6.87
C VAL A 74 -0.20 0.82 8.23
N LYS A 75 -1.33 0.41 8.79
CA LYS A 75 -1.81 0.86 10.10
C LYS A 75 -0.92 0.35 11.22
N GLU A 76 -0.86 1.08 12.34
CA GLU A 76 -0.07 0.68 13.51
C GLU A 76 -0.62 -0.60 14.15
N GLU A 77 -1.92 -0.84 14.00
CA GLU A 77 -2.62 -2.03 14.52
C GLU A 77 -2.47 -3.25 13.61
N ALA A 78 -1.78 -3.13 12.47
CA ALA A 78 -1.56 -4.25 11.57
C ALA A 78 -0.65 -5.32 12.23
N GLU A 79 -1.06 -6.58 12.14
CA GLU A 79 -0.29 -7.70 12.70
C GLU A 79 1.04 -7.88 11.94
N ILE A 80 2.16 -7.74 12.64
CA ILE A 80 3.50 -7.95 12.09
C ILE A 80 3.68 -9.40 11.66
N GLY A 81 4.28 -9.62 10.49
CA GLY A 81 4.51 -10.96 9.95
C GLY A 81 3.28 -11.63 9.34
N LYS A 82 2.07 -11.08 9.52
CA LYS A 82 0.84 -11.60 8.91
C LYS A 82 0.64 -11.02 7.51
N LYS A 83 0.28 -11.89 6.56
CA LYS A 83 0.03 -11.48 5.17
C LYS A 83 -1.25 -10.66 5.07
N ILE A 84 -1.17 -9.51 4.42
CA ILE A 84 -2.32 -8.71 3.99
C ILE A 84 -2.47 -8.90 2.47
N VAL A 85 -3.63 -9.38 2.03
CA VAL A 85 -3.93 -9.64 0.62
C VAL A 85 -4.85 -8.53 0.10
N ASN A 86 -4.35 -7.73 -0.84
CA ASN A 86 -5.15 -6.73 -1.54
C ASN A 86 -5.67 -7.32 -2.85
N LYS A 87 -6.99 -7.30 -3.07
CA LYS A 87 -7.63 -7.88 -4.25
C LYS A 87 -8.44 -6.81 -4.97
N ALA A 88 -8.23 -6.70 -6.27
CA ALA A 88 -9.09 -5.90 -7.14
C ALA A 88 -10.03 -6.80 -7.95
N ILE A 89 -11.10 -6.21 -8.45
CA ILE A 89 -12.05 -6.79 -9.38
C ILE A 89 -12.06 -5.89 -10.60
N VAL A 90 -11.76 -6.47 -11.77
CA VAL A 90 -11.82 -5.81 -13.07
C VAL A 90 -12.85 -6.54 -13.90
N VAL A 91 -13.92 -5.87 -14.30
CA VAL A 91 -15.06 -6.50 -14.96
C VAL A 91 -15.58 -5.64 -16.09
N ASP A 92 -15.91 -6.27 -17.21
CA ASP A 92 -16.65 -5.65 -18.31
C ASP A 92 -18.13 -6.10 -18.30
N THR A 93 -18.90 -5.81 -19.35
CA THR A 93 -20.34 -6.16 -19.38
C THR A 93 -20.64 -7.61 -19.79
N THR A 94 -19.65 -8.35 -20.27
CA THR A 94 -19.85 -9.61 -21.02
C THR A 94 -19.06 -10.79 -20.47
N ASN A 95 -17.86 -10.56 -19.94
CA ASN A 95 -16.92 -11.58 -19.49
C ASN A 95 -16.95 -11.73 -17.96
N GLU A 96 -16.39 -12.84 -17.48
CA GLU A 96 -16.22 -13.04 -16.05
C GLU A 96 -15.26 -12.00 -15.44
N PRO A 97 -15.48 -11.56 -14.19
CA PRO A 97 -14.59 -10.63 -13.52
C PRO A 97 -13.19 -11.21 -13.30
N GLU A 98 -12.18 -10.46 -13.72
CA GLU A 98 -10.78 -10.73 -13.41
C GLU A 98 -10.45 -10.25 -11.99
N LYS A 99 -9.70 -11.06 -11.24
CA LYS A 99 -9.42 -10.81 -9.80
C LYS A 99 -7.92 -10.76 -9.47
N PRO A 100 -7.19 -9.77 -10.00
CA PRO A 100 -5.77 -9.62 -9.68
C PRO A 100 -5.58 -9.31 -8.20
N HIS A 101 -4.50 -9.84 -7.61
CA HIS A 101 -4.19 -9.62 -6.21
C HIS A 101 -2.70 -9.55 -5.96
N VAL A 102 -2.32 -8.88 -4.88
CA VAL A 102 -0.95 -8.81 -4.39
C VAL A 102 -0.92 -8.94 -2.88
N VAL A 103 0.19 -9.45 -2.36
CA VAL A 103 0.37 -9.70 -0.93
C VAL A 103 1.50 -8.84 -0.39
N ILE A 104 1.28 -8.23 0.77
CA ILE A 104 2.31 -7.57 1.55
C ILE A 104 2.38 -8.22 2.95
N THR A 105 3.52 -8.08 3.60
CA THR A 105 3.72 -8.57 4.98
C THR A 105 4.29 -7.44 5.82
N PRO A 106 3.51 -6.82 6.73
CA PRO A 106 3.99 -5.79 7.64
C PRO A 106 5.23 -6.24 8.41
N GLN A 107 6.17 -5.31 8.57
CA GLN A 107 7.45 -5.52 9.25
C GLN A 107 7.57 -4.60 10.45
N TYR A 108 8.44 -4.95 11.39
CA TYR A 108 8.80 -4.08 12.50
C TYR A 108 9.34 -2.75 11.99
N LYS A 109 9.03 -1.68 12.73
CA LYS A 109 9.74 -0.41 12.60
C LYS A 109 11.15 -0.55 13.17
N ASP A 110 12.02 0.36 12.77
CA ASP A 110 13.35 0.46 13.35
C ASP A 110 13.27 0.72 14.85
N GLY A 111 13.96 -0.13 15.62
CA GLY A 111 14.19 0.10 17.04
C GLY A 111 15.13 1.27 17.28
N LYS A 112 15.09 1.85 18.49
CA LYS A 112 16.04 2.86 18.94
C LYS A 112 16.56 2.46 20.31
N ILE A 113 17.88 2.54 20.51
CA ILE A 113 18.53 2.26 21.79
C ILE A 113 18.93 3.59 22.41
N ILE A 114 18.60 3.78 23.69
CA ILE A 114 19.12 4.89 24.49
C ILE A 114 19.98 4.28 25.60
N ALA A 115 21.25 4.67 25.66
CA ALA A 115 22.20 4.21 26.66
C ALA A 115 22.77 5.38 27.47
N GLN A 116 23.00 5.17 28.75
CA GLN A 116 23.66 6.14 29.62
C GLN A 116 24.82 5.47 30.37
N LYS A 117 25.95 6.18 30.46
CA LYS A 117 27.08 5.80 31.32
C LYS A 117 27.19 6.81 32.46
N VAL A 118 27.24 6.30 33.69
CA VAL A 118 27.45 7.11 34.90
C VAL A 118 28.63 6.55 35.69
N ALA A 119 29.37 7.42 36.37
CA ALA A 119 30.37 7.02 37.34
C ALA A 119 29.79 7.25 38.74
N ASN A 120 30.06 6.37 39.69
CA ASN A 120 29.66 6.57 41.08
C ASN A 120 30.43 7.73 41.76
N ASN A 121 31.63 8.05 41.27
CA ASN A 121 32.46 9.16 41.73
C ASN A 121 33.18 9.84 40.53
N HIS A 122 33.00 11.15 40.37
CA HIS A 122 33.58 11.93 39.26
C HIS A 122 34.95 12.58 39.60
N LYS A 123 35.40 12.50 40.85
CA LYS A 123 36.68 13.05 41.32
C LYS A 123 37.32 12.11 42.36
N PRO A 124 37.71 10.88 41.98
CA PRO A 124 38.37 9.96 42.89
C PRO A 124 39.77 10.45 43.27
N LYS A 125 40.24 10.06 44.46
CA LYS A 125 41.65 10.21 44.87
C LYS A 125 42.49 9.04 44.34
N LEU A 126 43.81 9.21 44.36
CA LEU A 126 44.74 8.14 43.99
C LEU A 126 44.58 6.94 44.94
N GLY A 127 44.32 5.76 44.37
CA GLY A 127 44.06 4.52 45.12
C GLY A 127 42.60 4.24 45.44
N GLU A 128 41.66 5.15 45.14
CA GLU A 128 40.21 4.88 45.28
C GLU A 128 39.65 4.13 44.07
N GLU A 129 38.68 3.25 44.32
CA GLU A 129 37.94 2.54 43.28
C GLU A 129 36.78 3.40 42.73
N VAL A 130 36.53 3.29 41.42
CA VAL A 130 35.38 3.91 40.75
C VAL A 130 34.60 2.84 40.02
N GLU A 131 33.29 2.86 40.20
CA GLU A 131 32.36 2.01 39.48
C GLU A 131 31.72 2.80 38.34
N TYR A 132 31.76 2.24 37.13
CA TYR A 132 31.00 2.74 36.00
C TYR A 132 29.77 1.88 35.78
N ARG A 133 28.60 2.50 35.74
CA ARG A 133 27.35 1.83 35.40
C ARG A 133 26.90 2.25 34.01
N ILE A 134 26.64 1.26 33.16
CA ILE A 134 26.01 1.45 31.85
C ILE A 134 24.58 0.92 31.97
N SER A 135 23.60 1.76 31.65
CA SER A 135 22.19 1.38 31.58
C SER A 135 21.65 1.61 30.18
N PHE A 136 20.73 0.74 29.77
CA PHE A 136 20.00 0.84 28.52
C PHE A 136 18.50 0.92 28.85
N LYS A 137 17.76 1.74 28.12
CA LYS A 137 16.29 1.80 28.16
C LYS A 137 15.72 1.45 26.80
#